data_AF-A0A838FRK9-F1
#
_entry.id   AF-A0A838FRK9-F1
#
_cell.length_a   1.000
_cell.length_b   1.000
_cell.length_c   1.000
_cell.angle_alpha   90.00
_cell.angle_beta   90.00
_cell.angle_gamma   90.00
#
_symmetry.space_group_name_H-M   'P 1'
#
loop_
_entity.id
_entity.type
_entity.pdbx_description
1 polymer ?
#
loop_
_entity_poly.entity_id
_entity_poly.type
_entity_poly.pdbx_seq_one_letter_code
_entity_poly.pdbx_strand_id
1 'polypeptide(L)'
;SDVIPADGPVLGAWLATAPILVLASALLVLIARRRGHWRADRPGLTRVALGAALFAAAVPTALYLVTAVRWWEHDHPTLVLGAGTVAVALGLAALSAFVPIRAPWRFVVVLCGVTYAALTVDGLIGTPLQAGSLLGAGPVYGGRFYGFGNVTFTVYATATLLLAAAAAQPLLRHGRRLAVAATAGIGGLAVVVDGWPSFGADFGGLIALVPGVVLLTSLVAGVRLSYARIAVVGLTGLVAVALVAWLDYLRPADNRSHMGRFVARVLDGDAGDLLSNKLQALTASLTSPLGWAELLGFGLMTALVIRPRTLGVPELDAVFAAWPLLRPGLLSLAVTCGIGSLVNDSGALIAGLGVITTAPLLIATCAWWTTRPAPLPVAEPVAVAPA
;
A
#
# COMPACT_ATOMS: atom_id res chain seq x y z
N SER A 1 28.95 -14.80 -11.31
CA SER A 1 28.18 -15.84 -10.61
C SER A 1 26.76 -15.32 -10.46
N ASP A 2 25.79 -15.88 -11.18
CA ASP A 2 24.40 -15.35 -11.25
C ASP A 2 23.56 -15.66 -10.01
N VAL A 3 24.21 -15.88 -8.86
CA VAL A 3 23.56 -16.23 -7.60
C VAL A 3 23.39 -14.95 -6.81
N ILE A 4 22.15 -14.49 -6.68
CA ILE A 4 21.78 -13.39 -5.78
C ILE A 4 22.17 -13.82 -4.36
N PRO A 5 23.02 -13.06 -3.65
CA PRO A 5 23.43 -13.39 -2.29
C PRO A 5 22.23 -13.50 -1.35
N ALA A 6 22.27 -14.40 -0.36
CA ALA A 6 21.28 -14.44 0.70
C ALA A 6 21.31 -13.11 1.49
N ASP A 7 20.31 -12.28 1.23
CA ASP A 7 20.18 -10.87 1.61
C ASP A 7 19.09 -10.64 2.66
N GLY A 8 18.63 -11.73 3.29
CA GLY A 8 17.77 -11.74 4.47
C GLY A 8 18.15 -10.73 5.58
N PRO A 9 19.44 -10.39 5.82
CA PRO A 9 19.81 -9.34 6.77
C PRO A 9 19.32 -7.94 6.38
N VAL A 10 19.25 -7.59 5.09
CA VAL A 10 18.86 -6.23 4.63
C VAL A 10 17.34 -6.09 4.60
N LEU A 11 16.62 -7.10 4.11
CA LEU A 11 15.15 -7.15 4.22
C LEU A 11 14.71 -7.21 5.69
N GLY A 12 15.37 -8.02 6.50
CA GLY A 12 15.15 -8.08 7.95
C GLY A 12 15.44 -6.75 8.64
N ALA A 13 16.53 -6.08 8.28
CA ALA A 13 16.84 -4.74 8.78
C ALA A 13 15.77 -3.72 8.35
N TRP A 14 15.26 -3.78 7.12
CA TRP A 14 14.18 -2.90 6.68
C TRP A 14 12.88 -3.16 7.45
N LEU A 15 12.44 -4.42 7.55
CA LEU A 15 11.26 -4.83 8.31
C LEU A 15 11.36 -4.45 9.79
N ALA A 16 12.57 -4.44 10.36
CA ALA A 16 12.81 -3.98 11.73
C ALA A 16 12.85 -2.44 11.86
N THR A 17 13.46 -1.74 10.89
CA THR A 17 13.68 -0.28 10.97
C THR A 17 12.49 0.55 10.52
N ALA A 18 11.69 0.08 9.56
CA ALA A 18 10.53 0.84 9.07
C ALA A 18 9.46 1.07 10.15
N PRO A 19 9.05 0.08 10.97
CA PRO A 19 8.16 0.31 12.11
C PRO A 19 8.76 1.29 13.13
N ILE A 20 10.06 1.21 13.40
CA ILE A 20 10.75 2.13 14.31
C ILE A 20 10.68 3.57 13.78
N LEU A 21 10.94 3.79 12.48
CA LEU A 21 10.84 5.10 11.86
C LEU A 21 9.41 5.65 11.86
N VAL A 22 8.41 4.79 11.63
CA VAL A 22 6.99 5.16 11.72
C VAL A 22 6.62 5.58 13.14
N LEU A 23 6.97 4.76 14.13
CA LEU A 23 6.68 5.03 15.55
C LEU A 23 7.42 6.28 16.04
N ALA A 24 8.70 6.44 15.67
CA ALA A 24 9.49 7.63 16.00
C ALA A 24 8.88 8.89 15.37
N SER A 25 8.47 8.84 14.10
CA SER A 25 7.82 9.98 13.43
C SER A 25 6.49 10.33 14.09
N ALA A 26 5.67 9.33 14.43
CA ALA A 26 4.42 9.52 15.16
C ALA A 26 4.65 10.12 16.56
N LEU A 27 5.68 9.66 17.27
CA LEU A 27 6.06 10.17 18.58
C LEU A 27 6.55 11.62 18.50
N LEU A 28 7.37 11.97 17.51
CA LEU A 28 7.82 13.35 17.29
C LEU A 28 6.64 14.29 17.01
N VAL A 29 5.67 13.83 16.22
CA VAL A 29 4.40 14.56 16.01
C VAL A 29 3.65 14.72 17.33
N LEU A 30 3.52 13.68 18.15
CA LEU A 30 2.85 13.74 19.45
C LEU A 30 3.56 14.69 20.43
N ILE A 31 4.90 14.69 20.47
CA ILE A 31 5.70 15.59 21.31
C ILE A 31 5.54 17.03 20.84
N ALA A 32 5.58 17.28 19.52
CA ALA A 32 5.34 18.61 18.95
C ALA A 32 3.94 19.12 19.32
N ARG A 33 2.93 18.24 19.35
CA ARG A 33 1.56 18.52 19.82
C ARG A 33 1.53 18.94 21.29
N ARG A 34 2.07 18.10 22.17
CA ARG A 34 2.04 18.34 23.64
C ARG A 34 2.80 19.58 24.06
N ARG A 35 3.89 19.94 23.36
CA ARG A 35 4.73 21.10 23.69
C ARG A 35 4.20 22.43 23.16
N GLY A 36 3.01 22.48 22.54
CA GLY A 36 2.46 23.71 21.95
C GLY A 36 3.23 24.24 20.72
N HIS A 37 4.35 23.59 20.36
CA HIS A 37 5.09 23.83 19.11
C HIS A 37 4.26 23.52 17.85
N TRP A 38 3.07 22.93 18.04
CA TRP A 38 2.06 22.63 17.02
C TRP A 38 1.52 23.84 16.26
N ARG A 39 1.57 25.05 16.86
CA ARG A 39 0.94 26.24 16.26
C ARG A 39 1.73 27.56 16.38
N ALA A 40 2.71 27.68 17.28
CA ALA A 40 3.31 28.99 17.57
C ALA A 40 4.77 29.16 17.08
N ASP A 41 5.82 28.60 17.69
CA ASP A 41 7.14 29.23 17.51
C ASP A 41 8.33 28.37 17.05
N ARG A 42 8.18 27.05 16.80
CA ARG A 42 9.31 26.17 16.40
C ARG A 42 8.96 25.05 15.40
N PRO A 43 8.97 25.32 14.09
CA PRO A 43 8.61 24.34 13.04
C PRO A 43 9.64 23.21 12.85
N GLY A 44 10.79 23.25 13.53
CA GLY A 44 11.89 22.30 13.34
C GLY A 44 11.49 20.84 13.58
N LEU A 45 10.81 20.54 14.70
CA LEU A 45 10.40 19.17 15.03
C LEU A 45 9.39 18.61 14.03
N THR A 46 8.41 19.41 13.62
CA THR A 46 7.41 18.99 12.62
C THR A 46 8.03 18.80 11.24
N ARG A 47 9.02 19.62 10.86
CA ARG A 47 9.79 19.44 9.62
C ARG A 47 10.67 18.18 9.64
N VAL A 48 11.29 17.88 10.78
CA VAL A 48 12.07 16.64 10.97
C VAL A 48 11.14 15.43 10.88
N ALA A 49 9.99 15.46 11.56
CA ALA A 49 9.00 14.38 11.50
C ALA A 49 8.44 14.21 10.07
N LEU A 50 8.19 15.30 9.36
CA LEU A 50 7.80 15.27 7.94
C LEU A 50 8.89 14.61 7.09
N GLY A 51 10.15 15.04 7.21
CA GLY A 51 11.25 14.47 6.45
C GLY A 51 11.46 12.98 6.72
N ALA A 52 11.43 12.57 8.00
CA ALA A 52 11.53 11.17 8.40
C ALA A 52 10.36 10.33 7.88
N ALA A 53 9.14 10.85 7.93
CA ALA A 53 7.96 10.17 7.41
C ALA A 53 7.98 10.04 5.88
N LEU A 54 8.45 11.07 5.15
CA LEU A 54 8.61 10.99 3.70
C LEU A 54 9.71 10.02 3.29
N PHE A 55 10.83 10.01 4.01
CA PHE A 55 11.88 9.03 3.80
C PHE A 55 11.34 7.61 4.01
N ALA A 56 10.67 7.35 5.15
CA ALA A 56 10.06 6.06 5.46
C ALA A 56 9.03 5.62 4.41
N ALA A 57 8.18 6.54 3.92
CA ALA A 57 7.22 6.27 2.85
C ALA A 57 7.88 5.91 1.51
N ALA A 58 9.07 6.46 1.24
CA ALA A 58 9.79 6.24 -0.01
C ALA A 58 10.64 4.95 -0.01
N VAL A 59 10.93 4.36 1.15
CA VAL A 59 11.82 3.19 1.25
C VAL A 59 11.32 1.97 0.46
N PRO A 60 10.03 1.55 0.51
CA PRO A 60 9.57 0.42 -0.30
C PRO A 60 9.85 0.63 -1.78
N THR A 61 9.52 1.81 -2.31
CA THR A 61 9.76 2.18 -3.70
C THR A 61 11.25 2.21 -4.03
N ALA A 62 12.07 2.73 -3.11
CA ALA A 62 13.51 2.78 -3.29
C ALA A 62 14.16 1.40 -3.31
N LEU A 63 13.73 0.49 -2.43
CA LEU A 63 14.15 -0.92 -2.41
C LEU A 63 13.78 -1.65 -3.70
N TYR A 64 12.70 -1.24 -4.36
CA TYR A 64 12.34 -1.76 -5.67
C TYR A 64 13.23 -1.18 -6.78
N LEU A 65 13.36 0.16 -6.81
CA LEU A 65 14.05 0.85 -7.90
C LEU A 65 15.56 0.64 -7.88
N VAL A 66 16.18 0.46 -6.71
CA VAL A 66 17.61 0.16 -6.60
C VAL A 66 17.99 -1.15 -7.28
N THR A 67 17.04 -2.08 -7.45
CA THR A 67 17.24 -3.30 -8.23
C THR A 67 17.63 -3.02 -9.69
N ALA A 68 17.27 -1.85 -10.24
CA ALA A 68 17.67 -1.47 -11.59
C ALA A 68 19.19 -1.35 -11.77
N VAL A 69 19.96 -1.10 -10.70
CA VAL A 69 21.43 -1.07 -10.77
C VAL A 69 22.08 -2.45 -10.63
N ARG A 70 21.27 -3.52 -10.57
CA ARG A 70 21.70 -4.92 -10.38
C ARG A 70 22.69 -5.04 -9.23
N TRP A 71 22.29 -4.53 -8.06
CA TRP A 71 23.16 -4.36 -6.88
C TRP A 71 23.91 -5.64 -6.48
N TRP A 72 23.39 -6.83 -6.81
CA TRP A 72 24.01 -8.14 -6.54
C TRP A 72 25.25 -8.43 -7.40
N GLU A 73 25.49 -7.69 -8.48
CA GLU A 73 26.65 -7.90 -9.38
C GLU A 73 27.87 -7.05 -9.01
N HIS A 74 27.74 -6.17 -8.02
CA HIS A 74 28.82 -5.31 -7.57
C HIS A 74 29.67 -6.01 -6.50
N ASP A 75 30.93 -5.59 -6.36
CA ASP A 75 31.89 -6.15 -5.38
C ASP A 75 31.40 -6.03 -3.91
N HIS A 76 30.59 -5.01 -3.62
CA HIS A 76 30.02 -4.75 -2.30
C HIS A 76 28.47 -4.67 -2.37
N PRO A 77 27.77 -5.80 -2.57
CA PRO A 77 26.36 -5.80 -2.95
C PRO A 77 25.45 -5.22 -1.86
N THR A 78 25.71 -5.52 -0.59
CA THR A 78 24.95 -4.99 0.55
C THR A 78 25.11 -3.48 0.73
N LEU A 79 26.31 -2.95 0.45
CA LEU A 79 26.58 -1.52 0.49
C LEU A 79 25.86 -0.79 -0.64
N VAL A 80 25.90 -1.33 -1.87
CA VAL A 80 25.21 -0.77 -3.03
C VAL A 80 23.70 -0.77 -2.82
N LEU A 81 23.15 -1.88 -2.31
CA LEU A 81 21.73 -1.97 -1.96
C LEU A 81 21.35 -0.95 -0.89
N GLY A 82 22.09 -0.89 0.24
CA GLY A 82 21.79 0.01 1.35
C GLY A 82 21.93 1.49 0.98
N ALA A 83 23.08 1.89 0.46
CA ALA A 83 23.36 3.27 0.07
C ALA A 83 22.48 3.73 -1.10
N GLY A 84 22.25 2.85 -2.09
CA GLY A 84 21.36 3.11 -3.22
C GLY A 84 19.91 3.31 -2.76
N THR A 85 19.42 2.46 -1.85
CA THR A 85 18.09 2.62 -1.25
C THR A 85 17.96 3.96 -0.53
N VAL A 86 18.94 4.34 0.29
CA VAL A 86 18.93 5.62 1.00
C VAL A 86 18.94 6.78 0.00
N ALA A 87 19.78 6.74 -1.01
CA ALA A 87 19.88 7.78 -2.03
C ALA A 87 18.58 7.95 -2.82
N VAL A 88 17.98 6.84 -3.29
CA VAL A 88 16.70 6.87 -4.02
C VAL A 88 15.56 7.34 -3.10
N ALA A 89 15.50 6.86 -1.86
CA ALA A 89 14.47 7.27 -0.91
C ALA A 89 14.56 8.77 -0.57
N LEU A 90 15.77 9.32 -0.40
CA LEU A 90 15.98 10.76 -0.21
C LEU A 90 15.58 11.55 -1.46
N GLY A 91 15.92 11.06 -2.66
CA GLY A 91 15.51 11.67 -3.92
C GLY A 91 13.99 11.72 -4.10
N LEU A 92 13.29 10.63 -3.79
CA LEU A 92 11.83 10.55 -3.84
C LEU A 92 11.17 11.43 -2.77
N ALA A 93 11.72 11.45 -1.55
CA ALA A 93 11.25 12.32 -0.48
C ALA A 93 11.41 13.80 -0.88
N ALA A 94 12.57 14.19 -1.43
CA ALA A 94 12.82 15.53 -1.94
C ALA A 94 11.87 15.88 -3.08
N LEU A 95 11.71 15.00 -4.08
CA LEU A 95 10.76 15.18 -5.18
C LEU A 95 9.35 15.45 -4.62
N SER A 96 8.88 14.62 -3.71
CA SER A 96 7.56 14.79 -3.09
C SER A 96 7.41 16.10 -2.30
N ALA A 97 8.50 16.63 -1.75
CA ALA A 97 8.54 17.89 -1.00
C ALA A 97 8.61 19.14 -1.87
N PHE A 98 9.20 19.05 -3.06
CA PHE A 98 9.46 20.20 -3.95
C PHE A 98 8.56 20.27 -5.18
N VAL A 99 7.84 19.19 -5.53
CA VAL A 99 6.86 19.22 -6.63
C VAL A 99 5.78 20.28 -6.34
N PRO A 100 5.45 21.16 -7.30
CA PRO A 100 4.53 22.30 -7.11
C PRO A 100 3.04 21.90 -7.06
N ILE A 101 2.72 20.74 -6.50
CA ILE A 101 1.34 20.31 -6.25
C ILE A 101 0.85 20.98 -4.96
N ARG A 102 -0.09 21.92 -5.10
CA ARG A 102 -0.74 22.61 -3.96
C ARG A 102 -1.86 21.77 -3.32
N ALA A 103 -1.57 20.51 -2.98
CA ALA A 103 -2.49 19.61 -2.30
C ALA A 103 -1.84 18.97 -1.05
N PRO A 104 -2.56 18.80 0.08
CA PRO A 104 -2.08 18.03 1.25
C PRO A 104 -1.59 16.63 0.93
N TRP A 105 -2.11 16.05 -0.14
CA TRP A 105 -1.79 14.70 -0.58
C TRP A 105 -0.73 14.68 -1.67
N ARG A 106 0.01 15.76 -1.89
CA ARG A 106 1.10 15.80 -2.89
C ARG A 106 2.09 14.64 -2.71
N PHE A 107 2.36 14.29 -1.45
CA PHE A 107 3.26 13.18 -1.12
C PHE A 107 2.69 11.85 -1.57
N VAL A 108 1.38 11.65 -1.40
CA VAL A 108 0.68 10.46 -1.89
C VAL A 108 0.67 10.42 -3.42
N VAL A 109 0.33 11.53 -4.08
CA VAL A 109 0.34 11.56 -5.56
C VAL A 109 1.72 11.21 -6.11
N VAL A 110 2.78 11.80 -5.55
CA VAL A 110 4.15 11.56 -6.03
C VAL A 110 4.64 10.16 -5.66
N LEU A 111 4.60 9.78 -4.39
CA LEU A 111 5.18 8.51 -3.94
C LEU A 111 4.34 7.30 -4.40
N CYS A 112 3.01 7.35 -4.27
CA CYS A 112 2.15 6.29 -4.80
C CYS A 112 2.13 6.30 -6.33
N GLY A 113 2.22 7.47 -6.97
CA GLY A 113 2.33 7.57 -8.42
C GLY A 113 3.58 6.92 -8.98
N VAL A 114 4.76 7.23 -8.41
CA VAL A 114 6.03 6.60 -8.80
C VAL A 114 6.01 5.11 -8.52
N THR A 115 5.52 4.70 -7.34
CA THR A 115 5.42 3.27 -6.97
C THR A 115 4.51 2.50 -7.92
N TYR A 116 3.31 3.05 -8.17
CA TYR A 116 2.35 2.48 -9.11
C TYR A 116 2.95 2.37 -10.51
N ALA A 117 3.58 3.44 -11.01
CA ALA A 117 4.17 3.45 -12.34
C ALA A 117 5.33 2.43 -12.46
N ALA A 118 6.25 2.41 -11.48
CA ALA A 118 7.38 1.50 -11.48
C ALA A 118 6.93 0.03 -11.51
N LEU A 119 6.01 -0.34 -10.62
CA LEU A 119 5.49 -1.70 -10.53
C LEU A 119 4.63 -2.08 -11.72
N THR A 120 3.80 -1.16 -12.22
CA THR A 120 2.99 -1.38 -13.44
C THR A 120 3.88 -1.62 -14.65
N VAL A 121 4.87 -0.75 -14.88
CA VAL A 121 5.78 -0.87 -16.02
C VAL A 121 6.58 -2.16 -15.91
N ASP A 122 7.13 -2.46 -14.74
CA ASP A 122 7.89 -3.69 -14.51
C ASP A 122 7.02 -4.94 -14.75
N GLY A 123 5.78 -4.97 -14.24
CA GLY A 123 4.82 -6.04 -14.50
C GLY A 123 4.52 -6.23 -15.99
N LEU A 124 4.31 -5.14 -16.73
CA LEU A 124 4.01 -5.18 -18.17
C LEU A 124 5.18 -5.68 -19.02
N ILE A 125 6.43 -5.51 -18.58
CA ILE A 125 7.63 -5.97 -19.31
C ILE A 125 8.16 -7.31 -18.80
N GLY A 126 7.41 -8.04 -17.95
CA GLY A 126 7.75 -9.37 -17.49
C GLY A 126 8.51 -9.44 -16.17
N THR A 127 8.39 -8.42 -15.32
CA THR A 127 8.95 -8.35 -13.96
C THR A 127 10.49 -8.49 -13.83
N PRO A 128 11.32 -7.89 -14.71
CA PRO A 128 12.77 -8.01 -14.62
C PRO A 128 13.35 -7.50 -13.30
N LEU A 129 12.70 -6.52 -12.65
CA LEU A 129 13.17 -6.01 -11.36
C LEU A 129 12.77 -6.87 -10.17
N GLN A 130 11.76 -7.75 -10.28
CA GLN A 130 11.33 -8.57 -9.15
C GLN A 130 12.36 -9.59 -8.70
N ALA A 131 13.09 -10.19 -9.64
CA ALA A 131 14.00 -11.28 -9.33
C ALA A 131 15.10 -10.89 -8.32
N GLY A 132 15.57 -9.63 -8.38
CA GLY A 132 16.59 -9.08 -7.49
C GLY A 132 16.08 -8.00 -6.54
N SER A 133 14.76 -7.90 -6.34
CA SER A 133 14.19 -6.95 -5.38
C SER A 133 13.92 -7.63 -4.05
N LEU A 134 14.21 -6.91 -2.97
CA LEU A 134 13.80 -7.31 -1.62
C LEU A 134 12.27 -7.31 -1.41
N LEU A 135 11.52 -6.65 -2.30
CA LEU A 135 10.05 -6.77 -2.32
C LEU A 135 9.58 -7.96 -3.16
N GLY A 136 10.44 -8.50 -4.02
CA GLY A 136 10.17 -9.66 -4.84
C GLY A 136 10.12 -10.94 -4.00
N ALA A 137 9.45 -11.96 -4.52
CA ALA A 137 9.47 -13.30 -3.92
C ALA A 137 10.82 -13.97 -4.21
N GLY A 138 11.89 -13.51 -3.55
CA GLY A 138 13.26 -13.91 -3.88
C GLY A 138 13.50 -15.44 -3.90
N PRO A 139 14.51 -15.93 -4.65
CA PRO A 139 14.85 -17.37 -4.75
C PRO A 139 15.22 -18.01 -3.40
N VAL A 140 15.70 -17.20 -2.44
CA VAL A 140 16.18 -17.63 -1.12
C VAL A 140 15.05 -18.24 -0.25
N TYR A 141 13.80 -17.89 -0.52
CA TYR A 141 12.62 -18.41 0.21
C TYR A 141 11.81 -19.43 -0.59
N GLY A 142 12.35 -19.95 -1.71
CA GLY A 142 11.63 -20.92 -2.56
C GLY A 142 10.43 -20.32 -3.31
N GLY A 143 10.44 -19.00 -3.53
CA GLY A 143 9.37 -18.25 -4.19
C GLY A 143 9.34 -18.38 -5.72
N ARG A 144 8.39 -17.68 -6.35
CA ARG A 144 8.17 -17.67 -7.80
C ARG A 144 9.17 -16.71 -8.47
N PHE A 145 9.75 -17.10 -9.61
CA PHE A 145 10.75 -16.30 -10.33
C PHE A 145 10.17 -15.12 -11.15
N TYR A 146 8.85 -14.96 -11.19
CA TYR A 146 8.15 -13.90 -11.90
C TYR A 146 6.76 -13.67 -11.28
N GLY A 147 6.22 -12.46 -11.44
CA GLY A 147 4.94 -12.04 -10.87
C GLY A 147 4.99 -11.55 -9.44
N PHE A 148 3.89 -10.96 -8.97
CA PHE A 148 3.88 -10.22 -7.71
C PHE A 148 3.81 -11.19 -6.53
N GLY A 149 4.81 -11.15 -5.65
CA GLY A 149 4.72 -11.76 -4.33
C GLY A 149 3.92 -10.89 -3.35
N ASN A 150 3.48 -11.46 -2.22
CA ASN A 150 2.62 -10.77 -1.23
C ASN A 150 3.17 -9.41 -0.76
N VAL A 151 4.49 -9.26 -0.67
CA VAL A 151 5.13 -8.00 -0.29
C VAL A 151 4.93 -6.95 -1.38
N THR A 152 5.30 -7.28 -2.63
CA THR A 152 5.09 -6.39 -3.78
C THR A 152 3.61 -6.10 -4.01
N PHE A 153 2.75 -7.11 -3.95
CA PHE A 153 1.30 -6.97 -4.00
C PHE A 153 0.81 -5.91 -3.00
N THR A 154 1.22 -6.01 -1.74
CA THR A 154 0.72 -5.09 -0.70
C THR A 154 1.17 -3.66 -0.97
N VAL A 155 2.44 -3.46 -1.36
CA VAL A 155 2.96 -2.14 -1.75
C VAL A 155 2.21 -1.59 -2.98
N TYR A 156 1.94 -2.44 -3.98
CA TYR A 156 1.22 -2.07 -5.19
C TYR A 156 -0.24 -1.71 -4.91
N ALA A 157 -0.93 -2.49 -4.08
CA ALA A 157 -2.31 -2.26 -3.67
C ALA A 157 -2.45 -0.94 -2.89
N THR A 158 -1.54 -0.68 -1.94
CA THR A 158 -1.46 0.61 -1.23
C THR A 158 -1.29 1.76 -2.21
N ALA A 159 -0.30 1.67 -3.11
CA ALA A 159 -0.04 2.70 -4.10
C ALA A 159 -1.24 2.95 -5.01
N THR A 160 -1.84 1.88 -5.53
CA THR A 160 -3.01 1.90 -6.42
C THR A 160 -4.20 2.60 -5.79
N LEU A 161 -4.64 2.16 -4.60
CA LEU A 161 -5.87 2.68 -3.99
C LEU A 161 -5.71 4.12 -3.51
N LEU A 162 -4.55 4.48 -2.96
CA LEU A 162 -4.28 5.85 -2.54
C LEU A 162 -4.10 6.79 -3.74
N LEU A 163 -3.43 6.35 -4.80
CA LEU A 163 -3.30 7.12 -6.05
C LEU A 163 -4.67 7.32 -6.72
N ALA A 164 -5.49 6.27 -6.80
CA ALA A 164 -6.83 6.34 -7.38
C ALA A 164 -7.73 7.31 -6.61
N ALA A 165 -7.69 7.29 -5.27
CA ALA A 165 -8.41 8.24 -4.43
C ALA A 165 -7.91 9.68 -4.62
N ALA A 166 -6.58 9.87 -4.67
CA ALA A 166 -5.95 11.17 -4.84
C ALA A 166 -6.23 11.78 -6.22
N ALA A 167 -6.20 10.96 -7.29
CA ALA A 167 -6.50 11.36 -8.66
C ALA A 167 -7.98 11.72 -8.84
N ALA A 168 -8.89 10.96 -8.21
CA ALA A 168 -10.33 11.20 -8.32
C ALA A 168 -10.78 12.53 -7.68
N GLN A 169 -10.12 12.97 -6.61
CA GLN A 169 -10.54 14.15 -5.83
C GLN A 169 -10.62 15.45 -6.65
N PRO A 170 -9.59 15.87 -7.40
CA PRO A 170 -9.70 17.06 -8.25
C PRO A 170 -10.65 16.85 -9.44
N LEU A 171 -10.81 15.60 -9.91
CA LEU A 171 -11.69 15.26 -11.03
C LEU A 171 -13.17 15.35 -10.65
N LEU A 172 -13.53 15.24 -9.37
CA LEU A 172 -14.91 15.48 -8.92
C LEU A 172 -15.43 16.87 -9.32
N ARG A 173 -14.55 17.88 -9.39
CA ARG A 173 -14.91 19.24 -9.84
C ARG A 173 -15.27 19.30 -11.33
N HIS A 174 -14.79 18.34 -12.12
CA HIS A 174 -14.99 18.23 -13.55
C HIS A 174 -16.10 17.21 -13.90
N GLY A 175 -16.70 16.60 -12.89
CA GLY A 175 -17.81 15.65 -13.03
C GLY A 175 -17.50 14.29 -12.42
N ARG A 176 -18.49 13.75 -11.71
CA ARG A 176 -18.38 12.46 -11.01
C ARG A 176 -18.04 11.29 -11.94
N ARG A 177 -18.52 11.31 -13.19
CA ARG A 177 -18.21 10.27 -14.19
C ARG A 177 -16.72 10.17 -14.48
N LEU A 178 -16.02 11.30 -14.59
CA LEU A 178 -14.58 11.34 -14.86
C LEU A 178 -13.79 10.84 -13.64
N ALA A 179 -14.18 11.23 -12.43
CA ALA A 179 -13.57 10.72 -11.20
C ALA A 179 -13.72 9.19 -11.08
N VAL A 180 -14.93 8.66 -11.35
CA VAL A 180 -15.20 7.22 -11.37
C VAL A 180 -14.37 6.52 -12.45
N ALA A 181 -14.29 7.07 -13.66
CA ALA A 181 -13.51 6.50 -14.75
C ALA A 181 -12.00 6.46 -14.41
N ALA A 182 -11.45 7.51 -13.79
CA ALA A 182 -10.06 7.52 -13.35
C ALA A 182 -9.80 6.49 -12.25
N THR A 183 -10.67 6.39 -11.24
CA THR A 183 -10.56 5.37 -10.18
C THR A 183 -10.62 3.96 -10.76
N ALA A 184 -11.60 3.69 -11.61
CA ALA A 184 -11.78 2.39 -12.25
C ALA A 184 -10.65 2.05 -13.22
N GLY A 185 -10.09 3.04 -13.93
CA GLY A 185 -8.97 2.85 -14.84
C GLY A 185 -7.67 2.51 -14.11
N ILE A 186 -7.33 3.27 -13.06
CA ILE A 186 -6.14 3.01 -12.23
C ILE A 186 -6.26 1.65 -11.54
N GLY A 187 -7.40 1.40 -10.87
CA GLY A 187 -7.63 0.13 -10.17
C GLY A 187 -7.74 -1.07 -11.12
N GLY A 188 -8.39 -0.89 -12.27
CA GLY A 188 -8.56 -1.93 -13.28
C GLY A 188 -7.24 -2.34 -13.92
N LEU A 189 -6.38 -1.38 -14.26
CA LEU A 189 -5.03 -1.68 -14.74
C LEU A 189 -4.22 -2.43 -13.69
N ALA A 190 -4.30 -2.04 -12.41
CA ALA A 190 -3.63 -2.76 -11.34
C ALA A 190 -4.10 -4.22 -11.22
N VAL A 191 -5.40 -4.45 -11.26
CA VAL A 191 -6.00 -5.79 -11.24
C VAL A 191 -5.51 -6.64 -12.42
N VAL A 192 -5.38 -6.05 -13.61
CA VAL A 192 -4.84 -6.74 -14.78
C VAL A 192 -3.37 -7.08 -14.57
N VAL A 193 -2.54 -6.13 -14.15
CA VAL A 193 -1.09 -6.36 -13.96
C VAL A 193 -0.81 -7.43 -12.91
N ASP A 194 -1.51 -7.37 -11.78
CA ASP A 194 -1.36 -8.31 -10.65
C ASP A 194 -1.90 -9.72 -10.99
N GLY A 195 -2.98 -9.78 -11.77
CA GLY A 195 -3.74 -10.99 -11.99
C GLY A 195 -3.53 -11.71 -13.32
N TRP A 196 -2.86 -11.09 -14.30
CA TRP A 196 -2.75 -11.68 -15.62
C TRP A 196 -1.83 -12.91 -15.61
N PRO A 197 -2.27 -14.08 -16.12
CA PRO A 197 -1.48 -15.32 -16.03
C PRO A 197 -0.06 -15.22 -16.57
N SER A 198 0.13 -14.51 -17.69
CA SER A 198 1.44 -14.35 -18.32
C SER A 198 2.42 -13.49 -17.51
N PHE A 199 1.94 -12.73 -16.51
CA PHE A 199 2.77 -11.91 -15.63
C PHE A 199 3.10 -12.61 -14.31
N GLY A 200 2.57 -13.82 -14.07
CA GLY A 200 2.77 -14.55 -12.81
C GLY A 200 1.68 -14.25 -11.78
N ALA A 201 0.43 -14.54 -12.15
CA ALA A 201 -0.79 -14.18 -11.40
C ALA A 201 -0.71 -14.43 -9.88
N ASP A 202 -1.01 -13.38 -9.11
CA ASP A 202 -1.29 -13.46 -7.68
C ASP A 202 -2.81 -13.58 -7.45
N PHE A 203 -3.29 -14.80 -7.18
CA PHE A 203 -4.70 -15.05 -6.92
C PHE A 203 -5.18 -14.45 -5.61
N GLY A 204 -4.36 -14.53 -4.56
CA GLY A 204 -4.74 -13.95 -3.28
C GLY A 204 -4.72 -12.42 -3.36
N GLY A 205 -3.78 -11.87 -4.13
CA GLY A 205 -3.74 -10.45 -4.53
C GLY A 205 -5.00 -10.00 -5.26
N LEU A 206 -5.44 -10.73 -6.30
CA LEU A 206 -6.68 -10.47 -7.03
C LEU A 206 -7.94 -10.51 -6.14
N ILE A 207 -8.07 -11.56 -5.32
CA ILE A 207 -9.21 -11.72 -4.40
C ILE A 207 -9.27 -10.58 -3.39
N ALA A 208 -8.12 -10.01 -3.03
CA ALA A 208 -8.02 -8.88 -2.11
C ALA A 208 -8.24 -7.51 -2.79
N LEU A 209 -7.61 -7.26 -3.94
CA LEU A 209 -7.58 -5.96 -4.60
C LEU A 209 -8.89 -5.62 -5.31
N VAL A 210 -9.54 -6.59 -5.96
CA VAL A 210 -10.79 -6.36 -6.69
C VAL A 210 -11.88 -5.78 -5.78
N PRO A 211 -12.18 -6.36 -4.59
CA PRO A 211 -13.11 -5.76 -3.64
C PRO A 211 -12.73 -4.34 -3.21
N GLY A 212 -11.44 -4.08 -3.00
CA GLY A 212 -10.94 -2.74 -2.66
C GLY A 212 -11.20 -1.71 -3.77
N VAL A 213 -10.87 -2.05 -5.02
CA VAL A 213 -11.10 -1.19 -6.18
C VAL A 213 -12.58 -0.94 -6.39
N VAL A 214 -13.42 -1.97 -6.28
CA VAL A 214 -14.88 -1.86 -6.40
C VAL A 214 -15.47 -1.00 -5.29
N LEU A 215 -15.00 -1.18 -4.05
CA LEU A 215 -15.42 -0.38 -2.90
C LEU A 215 -15.07 1.09 -3.13
N LEU A 216 -13.82 1.40 -3.49
CA LEU A 216 -13.39 2.76 -3.75
C LEU A 216 -14.19 3.39 -4.89
N THR A 217 -14.31 2.69 -6.03
CA THR A 217 -15.06 3.17 -7.21
C THR A 217 -16.52 3.45 -6.86
N SER A 218 -17.14 2.61 -6.04
CA SER A 218 -18.53 2.80 -5.60
C SER A 218 -18.69 3.99 -4.67
N LEU A 219 -17.75 4.19 -3.74
CA LEU A 219 -17.72 5.35 -2.85
C LEU A 219 -17.49 6.65 -3.63
N VAL A 220 -16.60 6.66 -4.61
CA VAL A 220 -16.40 7.80 -5.55
C VAL A 220 -17.65 8.04 -6.38
N ALA A 221 -18.35 6.97 -6.76
CA ALA A 221 -19.63 7.08 -7.46
C ALA A 221 -20.80 7.54 -6.56
N GLY A 222 -20.62 7.65 -5.24
CA GLY A 222 -21.71 7.96 -4.31
C GLY A 222 -22.80 6.88 -4.30
N VAL A 223 -22.46 5.64 -4.68
CA VAL A 223 -23.38 4.51 -4.76
C VAL A 223 -23.29 3.72 -3.46
N ARG A 224 -24.44 3.47 -2.83
CA ARG A 224 -24.50 2.55 -1.69
C ARG A 224 -24.25 1.12 -2.18
N LEU A 225 -23.26 0.46 -1.57
CA LEU A 225 -23.05 -0.97 -1.76
C LEU A 225 -24.09 -1.72 -0.94
N SER A 226 -24.98 -2.43 -1.62
CA SER A 226 -25.82 -3.44 -0.96
C SER A 226 -25.00 -4.71 -0.78
N TYR A 227 -25.33 -5.50 0.26
CA TYR A 227 -24.75 -6.84 0.44
C TYR A 227 -24.89 -7.71 -0.82
N ALA A 228 -25.99 -7.57 -1.56
CA ALA A 228 -26.20 -8.23 -2.84
C ALA A 228 -25.15 -7.84 -3.89
N ARG A 229 -24.80 -6.55 -4.03
CA ARG A 229 -23.77 -6.12 -4.99
C ARG A 229 -22.38 -6.62 -4.60
N ILE A 230 -22.06 -6.62 -3.32
CA ILE A 230 -20.81 -7.18 -2.81
C ILE A 230 -20.74 -8.68 -3.12
N ALA A 231 -21.83 -9.41 -2.84
CA ALA A 231 -21.93 -10.84 -3.13
C ALA A 231 -21.81 -11.12 -4.63
N VAL A 232 -22.45 -10.33 -5.49
CA VAL A 232 -22.37 -10.48 -6.95
C VAL A 232 -20.94 -10.25 -7.44
N VAL A 233 -20.27 -9.19 -6.99
CA VAL A 233 -18.88 -8.91 -7.38
C VAL A 233 -17.95 -10.01 -6.90
N GLY A 234 -18.09 -10.43 -5.64
CA GLY A 234 -17.32 -11.53 -5.07
C GLY A 234 -17.55 -12.85 -5.79
N LEU A 235 -18.80 -13.19 -6.08
CA LEU A 235 -19.17 -14.41 -6.82
C LEU A 235 -18.68 -14.37 -8.25
N THR A 236 -18.78 -13.23 -8.94
CA THR A 236 -18.27 -13.07 -10.30
C THR A 236 -16.76 -13.25 -10.34
N GLY A 237 -16.04 -12.64 -9.40
CA GLY A 237 -14.60 -12.82 -9.26
C GLY A 237 -14.22 -14.27 -8.97
N LEU A 238 -14.91 -14.92 -8.04
CA LEU A 238 -14.71 -16.33 -7.70
C LEU A 238 -14.94 -17.24 -8.91
N VAL A 239 -16.03 -17.03 -9.65
CA VAL A 239 -16.37 -17.79 -10.86
C VAL A 239 -15.33 -17.58 -11.95
N ALA A 240 -14.88 -16.35 -12.17
CA ALA A 240 -13.84 -16.06 -13.15
C ALA A 240 -12.52 -16.78 -12.82
N VAL A 241 -12.08 -16.71 -11.56
CA VAL A 241 -10.87 -17.41 -11.09
C VAL A 241 -11.03 -18.92 -11.20
N ALA A 242 -12.16 -19.47 -10.75
CA ALA A 242 -12.43 -20.90 -10.84
C ALA A 242 -12.47 -21.38 -12.29
N LEU A 243 -13.04 -20.59 -13.20
CA LEU A 243 -13.07 -20.89 -14.63
C LEU A 243 -11.65 -20.89 -15.22
N VAL A 244 -10.82 -19.88 -14.93
CA VAL A 244 -9.42 -19.85 -15.41
C VAL A 244 -8.65 -21.05 -14.87
N ALA A 245 -8.81 -21.37 -13.57
CA ALA A 245 -8.16 -22.52 -12.95
C ALA A 245 -8.57 -23.85 -13.59
N TRP A 246 -9.87 -23.98 -13.86
CA TRP A 246 -10.45 -25.15 -14.51
C TRP A 246 -9.96 -25.30 -15.95
N LEU A 247 -9.96 -24.21 -16.72
CA LEU A 247 -9.44 -24.20 -18.09
C LEU A 247 -7.95 -24.55 -18.14
N ASP A 248 -7.17 -24.11 -17.16
CA ASP A 248 -5.77 -24.49 -17.02
C ASP A 248 -5.59 -25.96 -16.61
N TYR A 249 -6.47 -26.49 -15.75
CA TYR A 249 -6.50 -27.91 -15.39
C TYR A 249 -6.77 -28.83 -16.59
N LEU A 250 -7.60 -28.39 -17.54
CA LEU A 250 -7.89 -29.15 -18.76
C LEU A 250 -6.69 -29.27 -19.72
N ARG A 251 -5.62 -28.51 -19.50
CA ARG A 251 -4.37 -28.65 -20.26
C ARG A 251 -3.68 -29.99 -19.93
N PRO A 252 -2.86 -30.54 -20.85
CA PRO A 252 -2.01 -31.68 -20.57
C PRO A 252 -1.21 -31.47 -19.29
N ALA A 253 -1.01 -32.54 -18.49
CA ALA A 253 -0.45 -32.44 -17.14
C ALA A 253 0.90 -31.68 -17.11
N ASP A 254 1.77 -31.91 -18.10
CA ASP A 254 3.08 -31.28 -18.22
C ASP A 254 3.03 -29.77 -18.50
N ASN A 255 1.90 -29.28 -19.02
CA ASN A 255 1.68 -27.89 -19.42
C ASN A 255 0.77 -27.12 -18.45
N ARG A 256 0.32 -27.76 -17.37
CA ARG A 256 -0.52 -27.10 -16.35
C ARG A 256 0.30 -26.07 -15.59
N SER A 257 -0.24 -24.86 -15.48
CA SER A 257 0.31 -23.88 -14.55
C SER A 257 0.11 -24.36 -13.10
N HIS A 258 0.55 -23.53 -12.15
CA HIS A 258 0.29 -23.78 -10.73
C HIS A 258 -1.21 -23.88 -10.41
N MET A 259 -2.08 -23.24 -11.21
CA MET A 259 -3.53 -23.32 -11.05
C MET A 259 -4.10 -24.68 -11.43
N GLY A 260 -3.77 -25.20 -12.61
CA GLY A 260 -4.24 -26.50 -13.06
C GLY A 260 -3.74 -27.61 -12.14
N ARG A 261 -2.50 -27.48 -11.63
CA ARG A 261 -1.95 -28.39 -10.60
C ARG A 261 -2.66 -28.27 -9.26
N PHE A 262 -3.06 -27.06 -8.84
CA PHE A 262 -3.87 -26.86 -7.63
C PHE A 262 -5.21 -27.57 -7.75
N VAL A 263 -5.93 -27.38 -8.86
CA VAL A 263 -7.23 -28.03 -9.10
C VAL A 263 -7.07 -29.55 -9.12
N ALA A 264 -6.01 -30.08 -9.76
CA ALA A 264 -5.69 -31.51 -9.72
C ALA A 264 -5.53 -32.01 -8.27
N ARG A 265 -4.69 -31.39 -7.45
CA ARG A 265 -4.49 -31.77 -6.04
C ARG A 265 -5.79 -31.76 -5.22
N VAL A 266 -6.65 -30.77 -5.44
CA VAL A 266 -7.95 -30.71 -4.74
C VAL A 266 -8.83 -31.88 -5.14
N LEU A 267 -8.86 -32.24 -6.43
CA LEU A 267 -9.64 -33.38 -6.95
C LEU A 267 -9.05 -34.73 -6.53
N ASP A 268 -7.72 -34.81 -6.42
CA ASP A 268 -6.97 -36.02 -6.03
C ASP A 268 -7.01 -36.28 -4.51
N GLY A 269 -7.58 -35.35 -3.71
CA GLY A 269 -7.76 -35.51 -2.26
C GLY A 269 -6.70 -34.86 -1.37
N ASP A 270 -5.68 -34.21 -1.96
CA ASP A 270 -4.57 -33.53 -1.26
C ASP A 270 -4.94 -32.13 -0.70
N ALA A 271 -6.23 -31.80 -0.63
CA ALA A 271 -6.69 -30.52 -0.09
C ALA A 271 -6.30 -30.31 1.40
N GLY A 272 -6.07 -31.42 2.14
CA GLY A 272 -5.66 -31.40 3.55
C GLY A 272 -4.30 -30.74 3.78
N ASP A 273 -3.33 -30.98 2.90
CA ASP A 273 -1.98 -30.39 3.01
C ASP A 273 -1.97 -28.89 2.70
N LEU A 274 -2.89 -28.43 1.85
CA LEU A 274 -3.07 -27.00 1.63
C LEU A 274 -3.67 -26.29 2.85
N LEU A 275 -4.66 -26.93 3.48
CA LEU A 275 -5.28 -26.39 4.68
C LEU A 275 -4.29 -26.39 5.85
N SER A 276 -3.42 -27.41 5.96
CA SER A 276 -2.40 -27.51 7.01
C SER A 276 -1.34 -26.41 6.86
N ASN A 277 -0.85 -26.12 5.66
CA ASN A 277 0.09 -25.03 5.40
C ASN A 277 -0.51 -23.65 5.76
N LYS A 278 -1.81 -23.45 5.46
CA LYS A 278 -2.51 -22.21 5.83
C LYS A 278 -2.74 -22.09 7.33
N LEU A 279 -3.09 -23.19 8.00
CA LEU A 279 -3.18 -23.26 9.45
C LEU A 279 -1.83 -22.95 10.10
N GLN A 280 -0.73 -23.51 9.58
CA GLN A 280 0.62 -23.22 10.06
C GLN A 280 0.97 -21.73 9.96
N ALA A 281 0.71 -21.09 8.82
CA ALA A 281 0.94 -19.66 8.66
C ALA A 281 0.13 -18.81 9.65
N LEU A 282 -1.16 -19.11 9.83
CA LEU A 282 -2.00 -18.45 10.82
C LEU A 282 -1.50 -18.67 12.25
N THR A 283 -1.14 -19.91 12.61
CA THR A 283 -0.57 -20.18 13.93
C THR A 283 0.74 -19.45 14.15
N ALA A 284 1.64 -19.41 13.16
CA ALA A 284 2.91 -18.70 13.26
C ALA A 284 2.72 -17.20 13.52
N SER A 285 1.74 -16.56 12.85
CA SER A 285 1.38 -15.17 13.14
C SER A 285 0.83 -15.00 14.56
N LEU A 286 -0.03 -15.91 15.03
CA LEU A 286 -0.67 -15.82 16.35
C LEU A 286 0.27 -16.16 17.51
N THR A 287 1.29 -16.98 17.28
CA THR A 287 2.30 -17.33 18.28
C THR A 287 3.49 -16.37 18.31
N SER A 288 3.64 -15.51 17.29
CA SER A 288 4.73 -14.56 17.20
C SER A 288 4.34 -13.19 17.78
N PRO A 289 5.18 -12.56 18.63
CA PRO A 289 4.99 -11.17 19.06
C PRO A 289 4.89 -10.20 17.88
N LEU A 290 5.59 -10.48 16.78
CA LEU A 290 5.55 -9.65 15.58
C LEU A 290 4.17 -9.70 14.90
N GLY A 291 3.57 -10.89 14.79
CA GLY A 291 2.24 -11.03 14.19
C GLY A 291 1.15 -10.29 14.99
N TRP A 292 1.25 -10.30 16.33
CA TRP A 292 0.39 -9.45 17.16
C TRP A 292 0.64 -7.96 16.95
N ALA A 293 1.89 -7.53 16.81
CA ALA A 293 2.21 -6.13 16.50
C ALA A 293 1.62 -5.68 15.16
N GLU A 294 1.67 -6.53 14.14
CA GLU A 294 1.07 -6.29 12.82
C GLU A 294 -0.45 -6.14 12.91
N LEU A 295 -1.13 -7.08 13.59
CA LEU A 295 -2.58 -7.05 13.78
C LEU A 295 -3.04 -5.83 14.60
N LEU A 296 -2.33 -5.51 15.68
CA LEU A 296 -2.63 -4.34 16.52
C LEU A 296 -2.38 -3.03 15.77
N GLY A 297 -1.27 -2.94 15.01
CA GLY A 297 -0.97 -1.79 14.17
C GLY A 297 -2.05 -1.57 13.11
N PHE A 298 -2.50 -2.65 12.47
CA PHE A 298 -3.57 -2.61 11.48
C PHE A 298 -4.92 -2.22 12.08
N GLY A 299 -5.27 -2.80 13.24
CA GLY A 299 -6.46 -2.44 13.99
C GLY A 299 -6.46 -0.97 14.40
N LEU A 300 -5.33 -0.48 14.92
CA LEU A 300 -5.16 0.93 15.31
C LEU A 300 -5.26 1.88 14.10
N MET A 301 -4.58 1.57 12.99
CA MET A 301 -4.67 2.37 11.76
C MET A 301 -6.12 2.43 11.27
N THR A 302 -6.81 1.30 11.20
CA THR A 302 -8.21 1.22 10.79
C THR A 302 -9.11 2.01 11.73
N ALA A 303 -8.91 1.89 13.04
CA ALA A 303 -9.66 2.64 14.04
C ALA A 303 -9.41 4.16 13.91
N LEU A 304 -8.19 4.60 13.62
CA LEU A 304 -7.85 6.00 13.34
C LEU A 304 -8.54 6.53 12.07
N VAL A 305 -8.69 5.70 11.04
CA VAL A 305 -9.43 6.07 9.82
C VAL A 305 -10.94 6.19 10.10
N ILE A 306 -11.49 5.37 11.00
CA ILE A 306 -12.92 5.39 11.33
C ILE A 306 -13.26 6.50 12.33
N ARG A 307 -12.45 6.69 13.37
CA ARG A 307 -12.71 7.64 14.46
C ARG A 307 -11.45 8.40 14.88
N PRO A 308 -10.90 9.26 14.02
CA PRO A 308 -9.66 10.00 14.29
C PRO A 308 -9.78 10.90 15.54
N ARG A 309 -10.91 11.59 15.71
CA ARG A 309 -11.16 12.50 16.85
C ARG A 309 -11.21 11.78 18.19
N THR A 310 -11.91 10.65 18.29
CA THR A 310 -12.03 9.91 19.55
C THR A 310 -10.69 9.31 19.99
N LEU A 311 -9.81 9.02 19.04
CA LEU A 311 -8.46 8.51 19.27
C LEU A 311 -7.41 9.63 19.38
N GLY A 312 -7.85 10.89 19.48
CA GLY A 312 -6.96 12.01 19.78
C GLY A 312 -6.13 12.52 18.61
N VAL A 313 -6.54 12.28 17.35
CA VAL A 313 -5.89 12.79 16.12
C VAL A 313 -6.86 13.66 15.30
N PRO A 314 -7.34 14.81 15.83
CA PRO A 314 -8.27 15.71 15.13
C PRO A 314 -7.72 16.28 13.83
N GLU A 315 -6.42 16.25 13.61
CA GLU A 315 -5.78 16.78 12.41
C GLU A 315 -5.99 15.84 11.22
N LEU A 316 -6.03 14.53 11.47
CA LEU A 316 -6.45 13.56 10.45
C LEU A 316 -7.91 13.79 10.05
N ASP A 317 -8.77 14.16 11.00
CA ASP A 317 -10.16 14.52 10.72
C ASP A 317 -10.28 15.81 9.89
N ALA A 318 -9.47 16.83 10.19
CA ALA A 318 -9.39 18.05 9.39
C ALA A 318 -8.89 17.77 7.96
N VAL A 319 -7.93 16.85 7.81
CA VAL A 319 -7.46 16.39 6.51
C VAL A 319 -8.57 15.64 5.76
N PHE A 320 -9.34 14.78 6.43
CA PHE A 320 -10.50 14.10 5.84
C PHE A 320 -11.60 15.07 5.40
N ALA A 321 -11.85 16.12 6.19
CA ALA A 321 -12.80 17.17 5.82
C ALA A 321 -12.33 17.97 4.60
N ALA A 322 -11.04 18.26 4.51
CA ALA A 322 -10.46 18.97 3.37
C ALA A 322 -10.40 18.10 2.10
N TRP A 323 -10.22 16.78 2.24
CA TRP A 323 -10.06 15.81 1.14
C TRP A 323 -10.93 14.57 1.34
N PRO A 324 -12.24 14.64 1.04
CA PRO A 324 -13.21 13.60 1.38
C PRO A 324 -12.95 12.20 0.80
N LEU A 325 -12.33 12.06 -0.38
CA LEU A 325 -12.10 10.74 -1.01
C LEU A 325 -10.96 9.94 -0.39
N LEU A 326 -10.15 10.58 0.43
CA LEU A 326 -9.08 9.92 1.11
C LEU A 326 -9.56 8.82 2.07
N ARG A 327 -10.55 9.15 2.91
CA ARG A 327 -11.07 8.20 3.89
C ARG A 327 -11.65 6.96 3.19
N PRO A 328 -12.44 7.09 2.12
CA PRO A 328 -12.76 5.99 1.20
C PRO A 328 -11.56 5.20 0.69
N GLY A 329 -10.48 5.86 0.26
CA GLY A 329 -9.24 5.21 -0.18
C GLY A 329 -8.61 4.34 0.92
N LEU A 330 -8.46 4.90 2.12
CA LEU A 330 -7.90 4.20 3.28
C LEU A 330 -8.79 3.05 3.77
N LEU A 331 -10.11 3.22 3.76
CA LEU A 331 -11.05 2.14 4.09
C LEU A 331 -10.99 1.01 3.05
N SER A 332 -10.88 1.36 1.76
CA SER A 332 -10.73 0.38 0.69
C SER A 332 -9.43 -0.39 0.79
N LEU A 333 -8.35 0.30 1.19
CA LEU A 333 -7.07 -0.33 1.49
C LEU A 333 -7.15 -1.24 2.73
N ALA A 334 -7.82 -0.80 3.80
CA ALA A 334 -8.02 -1.64 4.97
C ALA A 334 -8.79 -2.92 4.64
N VAL A 335 -9.84 -2.83 3.81
CA VAL A 335 -10.57 -4.00 3.30
C VAL A 335 -9.64 -4.90 2.46
N THR A 336 -8.84 -4.32 1.57
CA THR A 336 -7.88 -5.06 0.73
C THR A 336 -6.85 -5.81 1.57
N CYS A 337 -6.19 -5.13 2.51
CA CYS A 337 -5.20 -5.75 3.40
C CYS A 337 -5.84 -6.79 4.33
N GLY A 338 -7.07 -6.55 4.81
CA GLY A 338 -7.82 -7.51 5.61
C GLY A 338 -8.14 -8.79 4.84
N ILE A 339 -8.70 -8.67 3.63
CA ILE A 339 -8.96 -9.83 2.76
C ILE A 339 -7.64 -10.51 2.37
N GLY A 340 -6.64 -9.74 1.98
CA GLY A 340 -5.31 -10.25 1.62
C GLY A 340 -4.69 -11.07 2.74
N SER A 341 -4.78 -10.61 3.99
CA SER A 341 -4.26 -11.32 5.15
C SER A 341 -5.00 -12.63 5.44
N LEU A 342 -6.29 -12.73 5.07
CA LEU A 342 -7.10 -13.93 5.25
C LEU A 342 -6.90 -14.95 4.12
N VAL A 343 -6.62 -14.47 2.91
CA VAL A 343 -6.59 -15.32 1.71
C VAL A 343 -5.18 -15.83 1.43
N ASN A 344 -4.16 -14.99 1.58
CA ASN A 344 -2.77 -15.32 1.30
C ASN A 344 -2.11 -16.14 2.42
N ASP A 345 -1.03 -16.82 2.07
CA ASP A 345 -0.14 -17.58 2.93
C ASP A 345 0.72 -16.69 3.85
N SER A 346 0.92 -15.41 3.53
CA SER A 346 1.64 -14.47 4.41
C SER A 346 0.86 -14.01 5.65
N GLY A 347 -0.44 -14.30 5.75
CA GLY A 347 -1.21 -14.01 6.96
C GLY A 347 -1.17 -12.53 7.38
N ALA A 348 -0.86 -12.28 8.66
CA ALA A 348 -0.82 -10.94 9.27
C ALA A 348 0.24 -10.00 8.65
N LEU A 349 1.23 -10.53 7.94
CA LEU A 349 2.29 -9.73 7.30
C LEU A 349 1.70 -8.72 6.29
N ILE A 350 0.63 -9.09 5.56
CA ILE A 350 -0.02 -8.18 4.61
C ILE A 350 -0.65 -6.99 5.34
N ALA A 351 -1.29 -7.23 6.48
CA ALA A 351 -1.82 -6.17 7.33
C ALA A 351 -0.69 -5.26 7.85
N GLY A 352 0.42 -5.85 8.30
CA GLY A 352 1.62 -5.13 8.74
C GLY A 352 2.23 -4.25 7.64
N LEU A 353 2.42 -4.80 6.44
CA LEU A 353 2.95 -4.08 5.29
C LEU A 353 2.01 -2.96 4.82
N GLY A 354 0.69 -3.19 4.89
CA GLY A 354 -0.31 -2.14 4.65
C GLY A 354 -0.13 -0.95 5.60
N VAL A 355 0.14 -1.21 6.88
CA VAL A 355 0.44 -0.18 7.88
C VAL A 355 1.78 0.50 7.59
N ILE A 356 2.85 -0.27 7.34
CA ILE A 356 4.21 0.26 7.12
C ILE A 356 4.26 1.18 5.88
N THR A 357 3.49 0.85 4.84
CA THR A 357 3.42 1.66 3.61
C THR A 357 2.51 2.87 3.74
N THR A 358 1.43 2.77 4.53
CA THR A 358 0.41 3.83 4.63
C THR A 358 0.69 4.83 5.75
N ALA A 359 1.08 4.35 6.93
CA ALA A 359 1.25 5.19 8.12
C ALA A 359 2.25 6.35 7.92
N PRO A 360 3.43 6.18 7.29
CA PRO A 360 4.32 7.32 7.05
C PRO A 360 3.71 8.37 6.13
N LEU A 361 2.90 7.98 5.13
CA LEU A 361 2.17 8.93 4.27
C LEU A 361 1.13 9.74 5.06
N LEU A 362 0.41 9.09 6.00
CA LEU A 362 -0.56 9.77 6.88
C LEU A 362 0.16 10.74 7.83
N ILE A 363 1.26 10.30 8.44
CA ILE A 363 2.06 11.13 9.36
C ILE A 363 2.62 12.34 8.61
N ALA A 364 3.20 12.15 7.44
CA ALA A 364 3.70 13.23 6.59
C ALA A 364 2.60 14.23 6.23
N THR A 365 1.41 13.73 5.85
CA THR A 365 0.28 14.59 5.49
C THR A 365 -0.21 15.41 6.68
N CYS A 366 -0.35 14.79 7.86
CA CYS A 366 -0.75 15.47 9.09
C CYS A 366 0.30 16.50 9.55
N ALA A 367 1.59 16.12 9.52
CA ALA A 367 2.70 17.02 9.88
C ALA A 367 2.77 18.22 8.93
N TRP A 368 2.56 18.01 7.63
CA TRP A 368 2.52 19.11 6.68
C TRP A 368 1.28 19.99 6.85
N TRP A 369 0.12 19.39 7.10
CA TRP A 369 -1.14 20.12 7.31
C TRP A 369 -1.00 21.14 8.45
N THR A 370 -0.26 20.78 9.49
CA THR A 370 -0.07 21.62 10.67
C THR A 370 1.01 22.68 10.50
N THR A 371 1.92 22.52 9.52
CA THR A 371 2.86 23.58 9.14
C THR A 371 2.25 24.68 8.28
N ARG A 372 1.00 24.53 7.81
CA ARG A 372 0.33 25.58 7.05
C ARG A 372 -0.07 26.75 7.96
N PRO A 373 0.11 28.01 7.51
CA PRO A 373 -0.47 29.15 8.20
C PRO A 373 -1.98 28.94 8.31
N ALA A 374 -2.57 29.23 9.49
CA ALA A 374 -4.01 29.28 9.61
C ALA A 374 -4.57 30.29 8.60
N PRO A 375 -5.76 30.05 8.01
CA PRO A 375 -6.48 31.12 7.31
C PRO A 375 -6.57 32.30 8.27
N LEU A 376 -6.22 33.50 7.81
CA LEU A 376 -6.44 34.72 8.59
C LEU A 376 -7.92 34.72 9.03
N PRO A 377 -8.23 35.05 10.30
CA PRO A 377 -9.62 35.21 10.70
C PRO A 377 -10.29 36.17 9.72
N VAL A 378 -11.42 35.74 9.15
CA VAL A 378 -12.25 36.62 8.32
C VAL A 378 -12.57 37.82 9.20
N ALA A 379 -12.09 39.00 8.83
CA ALA A 379 -12.38 40.22 9.56
C ALA A 379 -13.90 40.29 9.75
N GLU A 380 -14.35 40.41 11.01
CA GLU A 380 -15.77 40.63 11.27
C GLU A 380 -16.24 41.81 10.41
N PRO A 381 -17.39 41.71 9.73
CA PRO A 381 -17.92 42.84 8.99
C PRO A 381 -18.02 44.02 9.94
N VAL A 382 -17.27 45.08 9.64
CA VAL A 382 -17.31 46.34 10.40
C VAL A 382 -18.77 46.74 10.49
N ALA A 383 -19.33 46.69 11.70
CA ALA A 383 -20.68 47.15 11.95
C ALA A 383 -20.74 48.63 11.55
N VAL A 384 -21.37 48.91 10.42
CA VAL A 384 -21.71 50.28 10.03
C VAL A 384 -22.74 50.73 11.05
N ALA A 385 -22.34 51.68 11.91
CA ALA A 385 -23.26 52.31 12.85
C ALA A 385 -24.43 52.93 12.09
N PRO A 386 -25.68 52.74 12.53
CA PRO A 386 -26.83 53.39 11.90
C PRO A 386 -26.70 54.91 12.06
N ALA A 387 -26.93 55.62 10.95
CA ALA A 387 -26.92 57.08 10.86
C ALA A 387 -28.12 57.72 11.55
#